data_AF-A0A6J4Y5U8-F1
#
_entry.id   AF-A0A6J4Y5U8-F1
#
_cell.length_a   1.000
_cell.length_b   1.000
_cell.length_c   1.000
_cell.angle_alpha   90.00
_cell.angle_beta   90.00
_cell.angle_gamma   90.00
#
_symmetry.space_group_name_H-M   'P 1'
#
loop_
_entity.id
_entity.type
_entity.pdbx_description
1 polymer ?
#
loop_
_entity_poly.entity_id
_entity_poly.type
_entity_poly.pdbx_seq_one_letter_code
_entity_poly.pdbx_strand_id
1 'polypeptide(L)'
;MKEKIILIGGGGHCRSCIDVLEQEGRFEIAGIVERPDHLETGRVLGYSILGTDDHLPELSKRFKYALVTVGQIKSADTRVRIYRQLKTLGFGLPSIIAPTAHVSPHAAIGEGSIVMHQALVNAGADIGANCIINTKALVEHDAIVEKHCHIATGAIVNGGVNIGAGSFFGSAAVSKPYISIAPRSFIKANRAVGKSL
;
A
#
# COMPACT_ATOMS: atom_id res chain seq x y z
N MET A 1 18.43 -2.42 -18.30
CA MET A 1 18.30 -1.29 -17.34
C MET A 1 17.03 -1.51 -16.52
N LYS A 2 16.98 -1.09 -15.25
CA LYS A 2 15.76 -1.17 -14.46
C LYS A 2 14.76 -0.13 -14.97
N GLU A 3 13.48 -0.47 -14.99
CA GLU A 3 12.44 0.51 -15.26
C GLU A 3 12.37 1.52 -14.10
N LYS A 4 12.00 2.76 -14.41
CA LYS A 4 11.93 3.84 -13.42
C LYS A 4 10.53 3.94 -12.79
N ILE A 5 10.50 4.16 -11.47
CA ILE A 5 9.28 4.39 -10.70
C ILE A 5 9.36 5.71 -9.93
N ILE A 6 8.29 6.49 -9.93
CA ILE A 6 8.15 7.68 -9.07
C ILE A 6 7.29 7.36 -7.84
N LEU A 7 7.58 7.99 -6.71
CA LEU A 7 6.83 7.79 -5.47
C LEU A 7 5.99 9.03 -5.15
N ILE A 8 4.72 8.86 -4.79
CA ILE A 8 3.83 9.98 -4.49
C ILE A 8 3.56 10.06 -2.99
N GLY A 9 4.10 11.10 -2.36
CA GLY A 9 4.14 11.34 -0.92
C GLY A 9 5.48 10.91 -0.32
N GLY A 10 6.19 11.83 0.34
CA GLY A 10 7.52 11.68 0.94
C GLY A 10 7.53 11.56 2.48
N GLY A 11 6.39 11.26 3.09
CA GLY A 11 6.25 11.08 4.54
C GLY A 11 6.89 9.81 5.10
N GLY A 12 6.61 9.48 6.37
CA GLY A 12 7.20 8.32 7.05
C GLY A 12 6.95 6.98 6.35
N HIS A 13 5.76 6.77 5.77
CA HIS A 13 5.46 5.54 5.01
C HIS A 13 6.31 5.42 3.73
N CYS A 14 6.65 6.53 3.08
CA CYS A 14 7.53 6.56 1.91
C CYS A 14 8.91 6.01 2.24
N ARG A 15 9.46 6.35 3.40
CA ARG A 15 10.76 5.81 3.85
C ARG A 15 10.76 4.29 3.91
N SER A 16 9.67 3.68 4.39
CA SER A 16 9.52 2.23 4.39
C SER A 16 9.30 1.65 2.99
N CYS A 17 8.61 2.37 2.10
CA CYS A 17 8.42 1.93 0.71
C CYS A 17 9.74 1.96 -0.08
N ILE A 18 10.59 2.96 0.17
CA ILE A 18 11.94 3.08 -0.40
C ILE A 18 12.77 1.84 -0.01
N ASP A 19 12.79 1.48 1.28
CA ASP A 19 13.50 0.29 1.78
C ASP A 19 13.05 -1.00 1.06
N VAL A 20 11.74 -1.18 0.87
CA VAL A 20 11.18 -2.31 0.14
C VAL A 20 11.62 -2.32 -1.33
N LEU A 21 11.54 -1.18 -2.02
CA LEU A 21 11.89 -1.05 -3.44
C LEU A 21 13.39 -1.25 -3.70
N GLU A 22 14.24 -0.73 -2.80
CA GLU A 22 15.69 -0.91 -2.87
C GLU A 22 16.06 -2.40 -2.74
N GLN A 23 15.44 -3.12 -1.79
CA GLN A 23 15.69 -4.54 -1.57
C GLN A 23 15.06 -5.44 -2.64
N GLU A 24 13.83 -5.14 -3.10
CA GLU A 24 13.18 -5.85 -4.22
C GLU A 24 14.02 -5.73 -5.49
N GLY A 25 14.58 -4.53 -5.73
CA GLY A 25 15.52 -4.29 -6.81
C GLY A 25 14.92 -4.39 -8.22
N ARG A 26 13.60 -4.50 -8.38
CA ARG A 26 12.93 -4.53 -9.70
C ARG A 26 12.92 -3.16 -10.39
N PHE A 27 12.76 -2.08 -9.62
CA PHE A 27 12.68 -0.72 -10.13
C PHE A 27 13.85 0.16 -9.66
N GLU A 28 14.14 1.21 -10.45
CA GLU A 28 14.97 2.33 -10.01
C GLU A 28 14.03 3.48 -9.58
N ILE A 29 14.19 3.95 -8.34
CA ILE A 29 13.41 5.09 -7.85
C ILE A 29 13.93 6.37 -8.52
N ALA A 30 13.11 6.96 -9.39
CA ALA A 30 13.48 8.18 -10.12
C ALA A 30 13.41 9.43 -9.24
N GLY A 31 12.58 9.41 -8.21
CA GLY A 31 12.38 10.51 -7.29
C GLY A 31 10.95 10.56 -6.76
N ILE A 32 10.65 11.62 -6.03
CA ILE A 32 9.46 11.71 -5.18
C ILE A 32 8.65 12.94 -5.56
N VAL A 33 7.33 12.78 -5.60
CA VAL A 33 6.39 13.89 -5.71
C VAL A 33 5.84 14.17 -4.32
N GLU A 34 5.87 15.43 -3.89
CA GLU A 34 5.51 15.84 -2.55
C GLU A 34 4.70 17.13 -2.56
N ARG A 35 3.93 17.37 -1.51
CA ARG A 35 3.17 18.61 -1.31
C ARG A 35 4.09 19.84 -1.23
N PRO A 36 3.60 21.02 -1.64
CA PRO A 36 4.41 22.25 -1.66
C PRO A 36 5.06 22.61 -0.31
N ASP A 37 4.40 22.29 0.80
CA ASP A 37 4.82 22.58 2.18
C ASP A 37 6.00 21.72 2.67
N HIS A 38 6.41 20.70 1.91
CA HIS A 38 7.50 19.79 2.28
C HIS A 38 8.69 19.81 1.31
N LEU A 39 8.70 20.77 0.38
CA LEU A 39 9.79 20.97 -0.59
C LEU A 39 11.12 21.37 0.07
N GLU A 40 11.08 21.95 1.27
CA GLU A 40 12.25 22.53 1.96
C GLU A 40 13.37 21.52 2.28
N THR A 41 13.05 20.23 2.38
CA THR A 41 14.06 19.18 2.60
C THR A 41 14.81 18.79 1.32
N GLY A 42 14.21 19.03 0.14
CA GLY A 42 14.72 18.68 -1.19
C GLY A 42 14.88 17.19 -1.49
N ARG A 43 14.97 16.31 -0.48
CA ARG A 43 15.24 14.87 -0.62
C ARG A 43 14.59 14.02 0.48
N VAL A 44 14.30 12.76 0.17
CA VAL A 44 13.91 11.72 1.16
C VAL A 44 14.81 10.51 0.97
N LEU A 45 15.56 10.13 2.00
CA LEU A 45 16.57 9.05 1.96
C LEU A 45 17.50 9.12 0.74
N GLY A 46 17.91 10.33 0.34
CA GLY A 46 18.81 10.56 -0.80
C GLY A 46 18.12 10.78 -2.15
N TYR A 47 16.85 10.42 -2.29
CA TYR A 47 16.06 10.63 -3.52
C TYR A 47 15.51 12.05 -3.60
N SER A 48 15.69 12.70 -4.75
CA SER A 48 15.25 14.08 -4.97
C SER A 48 13.73 14.20 -5.09
N ILE A 49 13.21 15.34 -4.65
CA ILE A 49 11.84 15.74 -4.94
C ILE A 49 11.76 16.24 -6.39
N LEU A 50 10.91 15.61 -7.21
CA LEU A 50 10.71 15.91 -8.63
C LEU A 50 9.68 17.02 -8.87
N GLY A 51 8.86 17.33 -7.87
CA GLY A 51 7.80 18.33 -7.95
C GLY A 51 6.63 18.00 -7.04
N THR A 52 5.48 18.58 -7.37
CA THR A 52 4.20 18.46 -6.66
C THR A 52 3.16 17.70 -7.48
N ASP A 53 1.97 17.44 -6.89
CA ASP A 53 0.83 16.81 -7.60
C ASP A 53 0.53 17.49 -8.95
N ASP A 54 0.77 18.81 -9.08
CA ASP A 54 0.55 19.59 -10.32
C ASP A 54 1.51 19.21 -11.46
N HIS A 55 2.66 18.63 -11.12
CA HIS A 55 3.67 18.21 -12.09
C HIS A 55 3.41 16.80 -12.64
N LEU A 56 2.44 16.07 -12.08
CA LEU A 56 2.13 14.70 -12.49
C LEU A 56 1.83 14.52 -13.99
N PRO A 57 1.12 15.45 -14.68
CA PRO A 57 0.89 15.33 -16.13
C PRO A 57 2.17 15.39 -16.98
N GLU A 58 3.18 16.15 -16.56
CA GLU A 58 4.48 16.18 -17.25
C GLU A 58 5.34 14.98 -16.87
N LEU A 59 5.25 14.54 -15.61
CA LEU A 59 5.95 13.34 -15.15
C LEU A 59 5.41 12.07 -15.82
N SER A 60 4.12 11.97 -16.14
CA SER A 60 3.54 10.80 -16.83
C SER A 60 4.05 10.62 -18.25
N LYS A 61 4.48 11.71 -18.91
CA LYS A 61 5.15 11.65 -20.22
C LYS A 61 6.58 11.11 -20.13
N ARG A 62 7.20 11.17 -18.94
CA ARG A 62 8.61 10.81 -18.70
C ARG A 62 8.77 9.47 -17.99
N PHE A 63 7.82 9.10 -17.16
CA PHE A 63 7.87 7.91 -16.31
C PHE A 63 6.60 7.09 -16.48
N LYS A 64 6.79 5.79 -16.68
CA LYS A 64 5.69 4.84 -16.89
C LYS A 64 5.05 4.38 -15.58
N TYR A 65 5.84 4.25 -14.52
CA TYR A 65 5.40 3.62 -13.27
C TYR A 65 5.36 4.61 -12.11
N ALA A 66 4.36 4.44 -11.25
CA ALA A 66 4.24 5.20 -10.00
C ALA A 66 3.79 4.28 -8.85
N LEU A 67 4.15 4.65 -7.62
CA LEU A 67 3.64 4.05 -6.39
C LEU A 67 3.09 5.15 -5.48
N VAL A 68 1.90 4.94 -4.93
CA VAL A 68 1.37 5.82 -3.88
C VAL A 68 1.99 5.44 -2.55
N THR A 69 2.78 6.33 -1.98
CA THR A 69 3.52 6.11 -0.73
C THR A 69 2.93 6.90 0.45
N VAL A 70 1.70 7.39 0.27
CA VAL A 70 0.87 7.96 1.34
C VAL A 70 0.18 6.83 2.10
N GLY A 71 0.50 6.70 3.40
CA GLY A 71 -0.15 5.76 4.31
C GLY A 71 -1.60 6.15 4.66
N GLN A 72 -2.03 5.81 5.89
CA GLN A 72 -3.33 6.25 6.41
C GLN A 72 -3.18 7.59 7.15
N ILE A 73 -3.85 8.65 6.67
CA ILE A 73 -3.84 9.98 7.30
C ILE A 73 -5.28 10.33 7.67
N LYS A 74 -5.69 10.02 8.90
CA LYS A 74 -7.10 10.02 9.38
C LYS A 74 -8.00 9.01 8.65
N SER A 75 -7.95 8.96 7.32
CA SER A 75 -8.64 8.04 6.43
C SER A 75 -7.74 7.63 5.25
N ALA A 76 -8.28 6.79 4.35
CA ALA A 76 -7.63 6.39 3.11
C ALA A 76 -7.77 7.44 1.99
N ASP A 77 -8.58 8.49 2.19
CA ASP A 77 -9.12 9.31 1.10
C ASP A 77 -8.01 9.99 0.27
N THR A 78 -6.93 10.47 0.90
CA THR A 78 -5.78 11.05 0.20
C THR A 78 -5.10 10.03 -0.72
N ARG A 79 -4.81 8.83 -0.20
CA ARG A 79 -4.22 7.73 -0.98
C ARG A 79 -5.12 7.33 -2.15
N VAL A 80 -6.45 7.30 -1.94
CA VAL A 80 -7.44 6.98 -2.99
C VAL A 80 -7.48 8.06 -4.07
N ARG A 81 -7.49 9.34 -3.69
CA ARG A 81 -7.48 10.47 -4.63
C ARG A 81 -6.25 10.39 -5.54
N ILE A 82 -5.07 10.24 -4.95
CA ILE A 82 -3.81 10.15 -5.69
C ILE A 82 -3.81 8.95 -6.63
N TYR A 83 -4.18 7.76 -6.13
CA TYR A 83 -4.27 6.57 -6.97
C TYR A 83 -5.16 6.78 -8.20
N ARG A 84 -6.35 7.39 -8.03
CA ARG A 84 -7.25 7.69 -9.15
C ARG A 84 -6.62 8.68 -10.14
N GLN A 85 -5.98 9.73 -9.63
CA GLN A 85 -5.29 10.71 -10.47
C GLN A 85 -4.18 10.05 -11.32
N LEU A 86 -3.38 9.17 -10.73
CA LEU A 86 -2.34 8.44 -11.45
C LEU A 86 -2.93 7.51 -12.53
N LYS A 87 -4.04 6.82 -12.24
CA LYS A 87 -4.75 6.00 -13.24
C LYS A 87 -5.25 6.83 -14.41
N THR A 88 -5.87 7.98 -14.15
CA THR A 88 -6.34 8.90 -15.19
C THR A 88 -5.19 9.41 -16.07
N LEU A 89 -4.00 9.60 -15.48
CA LEU A 89 -2.79 10.02 -16.19
C LEU A 89 -2.06 8.88 -16.92
N GLY A 90 -2.57 7.64 -16.85
CA GLY A 90 -2.02 6.49 -17.58
C GLY A 90 -0.80 5.83 -16.95
N PHE A 91 -0.47 6.13 -15.69
CA PHE A 91 0.62 5.44 -15.00
C PHE A 91 0.31 3.95 -14.80
N GLY A 92 1.31 3.10 -14.99
CA GLY A 92 1.32 1.75 -14.47
C GLY A 92 1.54 1.75 -12.97
N LEU A 93 0.71 1.03 -12.22
CA LEU A 93 0.79 0.95 -10.76
C LEU A 93 1.14 -0.50 -10.37
N PRO A 94 2.42 -0.89 -10.39
CA PRO A 94 2.79 -2.27 -10.07
C PRO A 94 2.44 -2.60 -8.61
N SER A 95 2.09 -3.85 -8.34
CA SER A 95 2.13 -4.36 -6.96
C SER A 95 3.59 -4.51 -6.54
N ILE A 96 3.94 -4.03 -5.36
CA ILE A 96 5.31 -4.09 -4.82
C ILE A 96 5.34 -5.08 -3.66
N ILE A 97 6.25 -6.05 -3.72
CA ILE A 97 6.32 -7.14 -2.72
C ILE A 97 7.73 -7.17 -2.17
N ALA A 98 7.88 -7.01 -0.86
CA ALA A 98 9.16 -7.11 -0.19
C ALA A 98 9.76 -8.52 -0.35
N PRO A 99 11.08 -8.66 -0.56
CA PRO A 99 11.73 -9.98 -0.69
C PRO A 99 11.53 -10.92 0.49
N THR A 100 11.31 -10.36 1.68
CA THR A 100 11.08 -11.11 2.93
C THR A 100 9.61 -11.42 3.21
N ALA A 101 8.69 -10.96 2.35
CA ALA A 101 7.28 -11.31 2.48
C ALA A 101 7.03 -12.69 1.89
N HIS A 102 6.09 -13.43 2.47
CA HIS A 102 5.54 -14.62 1.84
C HIS A 102 4.25 -14.23 1.13
N VAL A 103 4.18 -14.43 -0.18
CA VAL A 103 2.95 -14.34 -0.95
C VAL A 103 2.78 -15.68 -1.65
N SER A 104 1.69 -16.38 -1.33
CA SER A 104 1.37 -17.65 -1.95
C SER A 104 1.25 -17.48 -3.47
N PRO A 105 1.72 -18.44 -4.29
CA PRO A 105 1.48 -18.44 -5.73
C PRO A 105 -0.01 -18.58 -6.09
N HIS A 106 -0.86 -18.92 -5.11
CA HIS A 106 -2.31 -19.01 -5.24
C HIS A 106 -3.04 -17.78 -4.67
N ALA A 107 -2.32 -16.74 -4.26
CA ALA A 107 -2.90 -15.47 -3.83
C ALA A 107 -2.92 -14.46 -4.99
N ALA A 108 -3.82 -13.49 -4.91
CA ALA A 108 -3.88 -12.37 -5.85
C ALA A 108 -3.51 -11.06 -5.13
N ILE A 109 -2.66 -10.25 -5.77
CA ILE A 109 -2.29 -8.90 -5.29
C ILE A 109 -2.62 -7.89 -6.38
N GLY A 110 -3.58 -7.01 -6.07
CA GLY A 110 -4.04 -5.95 -6.95
C GLY A 110 -2.99 -4.87 -7.22
N GLU A 111 -3.17 -4.17 -8.33
CA GLU A 111 -2.29 -3.07 -8.75
C GLU A 111 -2.15 -1.96 -7.70
N GLY A 112 -0.96 -1.37 -7.62
CA GLY A 112 -0.62 -0.30 -6.68
C GLY A 112 -0.58 -0.72 -5.22
N SER A 113 -0.84 -1.99 -4.90
CA SER A 113 -0.73 -2.51 -3.53
C SER A 113 0.73 -2.78 -3.16
N ILE A 114 1.06 -2.59 -1.89
CA ILE A 114 2.38 -2.92 -1.35
C ILE A 114 2.27 -3.95 -0.23
N VAL A 115 3.11 -4.98 -0.30
CA VAL A 115 3.28 -6.03 0.72
C VAL A 115 4.66 -5.82 1.37
N MET A 116 4.64 -5.39 2.62
CA MET A 116 5.83 -4.97 3.37
C MET A 116 6.61 -6.18 3.92
N HIS A 117 7.79 -5.90 4.49
CA HIS A 117 8.66 -6.91 5.07
C HIS A 117 7.95 -7.85 6.06
N GLN A 118 8.23 -9.14 5.94
CA GLN A 118 7.71 -10.22 6.80
C GLN A 118 6.18 -10.34 6.84
N ALA A 119 5.45 -9.68 5.93
CA ALA A 119 4.03 -9.92 5.77
C ALA A 119 3.78 -11.31 5.14
N LEU A 120 2.66 -11.92 5.49
CA LEU A 120 2.23 -13.24 5.01
C LEU A 120 0.88 -13.10 4.33
N VAL A 121 0.79 -13.49 3.05
CA VAL A 121 -0.46 -13.57 2.29
C VAL A 121 -0.62 -15.00 1.79
N ASN A 122 -1.52 -15.75 2.43
CA ASN A 122 -1.67 -17.20 2.25
C ASN A 122 -2.53 -17.56 1.03
N ALA A 123 -2.61 -18.86 0.73
CA ALA A 123 -3.28 -19.37 -0.47
C ALA A 123 -4.75 -18.96 -0.56
N GLY A 124 -5.21 -18.58 -1.76
CA GLY A 124 -6.59 -18.16 -1.98
C GLY A 124 -6.94 -16.77 -1.47
N ALA A 125 -6.03 -16.08 -0.77
CA ALA A 125 -6.26 -14.70 -0.37
C ALA A 125 -6.30 -13.76 -1.59
N ASP A 126 -7.23 -12.81 -1.58
CA ASP A 126 -7.41 -11.81 -2.63
C ASP A 126 -7.24 -10.41 -2.05
N ILE A 127 -6.15 -9.74 -2.42
CA ILE A 127 -5.84 -8.36 -2.02
C ILE A 127 -6.19 -7.44 -3.19
N GLY A 128 -7.16 -6.55 -2.98
CA GLY A 128 -7.58 -5.55 -3.94
C GLY A 128 -6.50 -4.49 -4.22
N ALA A 129 -6.82 -3.59 -5.16
CA ALA A 129 -5.89 -2.54 -5.60
C ALA A 129 -5.60 -1.48 -4.52
N ASN A 130 -4.37 -0.93 -4.55
CA ASN A 130 -3.91 0.20 -3.73
C ASN A 130 -4.10 -0.05 -2.22
N CYS A 131 -3.85 -1.29 -1.81
CA CYS A 131 -3.84 -1.74 -0.43
C CYS A 131 -2.43 -1.68 0.16
N ILE A 132 -2.36 -1.54 1.48
CA ILE A 132 -1.11 -1.67 2.23
C ILE A 132 -1.24 -2.90 3.13
N ILE A 133 -0.44 -3.94 2.85
CA ILE A 133 -0.25 -5.08 3.74
C ILE A 133 1.05 -4.83 4.49
N ASN A 134 0.92 -4.28 5.70
CA ASN A 134 2.03 -3.67 6.41
C ASN A 134 2.94 -4.71 7.07
N THR A 135 4.08 -4.25 7.61
CA THR A 135 5.12 -5.12 8.18
C THR A 135 4.55 -6.14 9.15
N LYS A 136 4.90 -7.42 8.99
CA LYS A 136 4.41 -8.54 9.81
C LYS A 136 2.89 -8.76 9.81
N ALA A 137 2.12 -8.12 8.93
CA ALA A 137 0.69 -8.42 8.80
C ALA A 137 0.49 -9.83 8.23
N LEU A 138 -0.52 -10.54 8.73
CA LEU A 138 -0.95 -11.85 8.24
C LEU A 138 -2.34 -11.73 7.61
N VAL A 139 -2.45 -12.19 6.36
CA VAL A 139 -3.72 -12.42 5.66
C VAL A 139 -3.80 -13.91 5.36
N GLU A 140 -4.66 -14.60 6.11
CA GLU A 140 -4.86 -16.04 6.02
C GLU A 140 -5.59 -16.46 4.76
N HIS A 141 -5.64 -17.77 4.55
CA HIS A 141 -6.26 -18.39 3.39
C HIS A 141 -7.69 -17.91 3.13
N ASP A 142 -8.04 -17.78 1.86
CA ASP A 142 -9.38 -17.38 1.38
C ASP A 142 -9.90 -16.02 1.90
N ALA A 143 -9.06 -15.22 2.58
CA ALA A 143 -9.45 -13.90 3.03
C ALA A 143 -9.47 -12.91 1.87
N ILE A 144 -10.47 -12.03 1.88
CA ILE A 144 -10.64 -10.96 0.90
C ILE A 144 -10.35 -9.63 1.57
N VAL A 145 -9.38 -8.89 1.04
CA VAL A 145 -9.08 -7.52 1.45
C VAL A 145 -9.42 -6.61 0.28
N GLU A 146 -10.57 -5.95 0.31
CA GLU A 146 -11.00 -5.10 -0.80
C GLU A 146 -10.07 -3.89 -1.01
N LYS A 147 -10.20 -3.23 -2.16
CA LYS A 147 -9.36 -2.09 -2.57
C LYS A 147 -9.23 -1.00 -1.50
N HIS A 148 -8.08 -0.36 -1.49
CA HIS A 148 -7.76 0.78 -0.63
C HIS A 148 -7.68 0.47 0.87
N CYS A 149 -7.67 -0.79 1.27
CA CYS A 149 -7.52 -1.15 2.68
C CYS A 149 -6.08 -0.94 3.18
N HIS A 150 -5.93 -0.75 4.48
CA HIS A 150 -4.63 -0.76 5.15
C HIS A 150 -4.70 -1.78 6.29
N ILE A 151 -4.05 -2.92 6.07
CA ILE A 151 -3.82 -3.94 7.09
C ILE A 151 -2.53 -3.56 7.79
N ALA A 152 -2.65 -3.01 9.00
CA ALA A 152 -1.54 -2.37 9.70
C ALA A 152 -0.57 -3.38 10.32
N THR A 153 0.50 -2.85 10.93
CA THR A 153 1.65 -3.64 11.37
C THR A 153 1.25 -4.75 12.34
N GLY A 154 1.65 -5.99 12.03
CA GLY A 154 1.40 -7.16 12.88
C GLY A 154 -0.08 -7.54 13.01
N ALA A 155 -0.99 -6.98 12.20
CA ALA A 155 -2.40 -7.32 12.27
C ALA A 155 -2.68 -8.68 11.62
N ILE A 156 -3.66 -9.41 12.15
CA ILE A 156 -4.01 -10.78 11.75
C ILE A 156 -5.43 -10.80 11.19
N VAL A 157 -5.53 -11.01 9.88
CA VAL A 157 -6.78 -11.25 9.16
C VAL A 157 -6.90 -12.75 8.96
N ASN A 158 -7.74 -13.40 9.78
CA ASN A 158 -7.93 -14.85 9.76
C ASN A 158 -8.69 -15.35 8.52
N GLY A 159 -8.70 -16.68 8.34
CA GLY A 159 -9.18 -17.31 7.11
C GLY A 159 -10.62 -16.97 6.75
N GLY A 160 -10.87 -16.75 5.45
CA GLY A 160 -12.20 -16.44 4.91
C GLY A 160 -12.81 -15.11 5.35
N VAL A 161 -12.03 -14.22 5.99
CA VAL A 161 -12.53 -12.90 6.40
C VAL A 161 -12.63 -11.97 5.19
N ASN A 162 -13.72 -11.20 5.11
CA ASN A 162 -13.88 -10.15 4.11
C ASN A 162 -13.72 -8.77 4.76
N ILE A 163 -12.74 -7.99 4.33
CA ILE A 163 -12.51 -6.61 4.73
C ILE A 163 -12.94 -5.67 3.62
N GLY A 164 -14.03 -4.93 3.86
CA GLY A 164 -14.61 -4.00 2.89
C GLY A 164 -13.73 -2.80 2.57
N ALA A 165 -13.91 -2.23 1.37
CA ALA A 165 -13.01 -1.27 0.76
C ALA A 165 -12.72 -0.03 1.63
N GLY A 166 -11.45 0.43 1.59
CA GLY A 166 -11.01 1.63 2.30
C GLY A 166 -10.92 1.48 3.83
N SER A 167 -11.05 0.25 4.35
CA SER A 167 -10.97 0.01 5.79
C SER A 167 -9.54 0.07 6.32
N PHE A 168 -9.42 0.46 7.58
CA PHE A 168 -8.17 0.39 8.34
C PHE A 168 -8.27 -0.73 9.38
N PHE A 169 -7.39 -1.72 9.26
CA PHE A 169 -7.31 -2.84 10.20
C PHE A 169 -6.07 -2.65 11.08
N GLY A 170 -6.27 -2.08 12.28
CA GLY A 170 -5.21 -1.51 13.10
C GLY A 170 -4.14 -2.49 13.59
N SER A 171 -3.00 -1.94 14.00
CA SER A 171 -1.81 -2.73 14.36
C SER A 171 -2.12 -3.74 15.46
N ALA A 172 -1.65 -4.97 15.30
CA ALA A 172 -1.92 -6.08 16.21
C ALA A 172 -3.41 -6.34 16.51
N ALA A 173 -4.33 -5.86 15.66
CA ALA A 173 -5.72 -6.31 15.69
C ALA A 173 -5.82 -7.74 15.12
N VAL A 174 -6.84 -8.49 15.53
CA VAL A 174 -7.09 -9.85 15.08
C VAL A 174 -8.58 -10.06 14.80
N SER A 175 -8.92 -10.69 13.68
CA SER A 175 -10.30 -11.08 13.36
C SER A 175 -10.59 -12.52 13.78
N LYS A 176 -11.85 -12.86 14.04
CA LYS A 176 -12.31 -14.26 13.98
C LYS A 176 -12.37 -14.71 12.51
N PRO A 177 -12.08 -15.98 12.16
CA PRO A 177 -12.32 -16.49 10.80
C PRO A 177 -13.76 -16.25 10.32
N TYR A 178 -13.94 -16.12 9.00
CA TYR A 178 -15.24 -16.05 8.31
C TYR A 178 -16.19 -14.94 8.78
N ILE A 179 -15.66 -13.79 9.20
CA ILE A 179 -16.45 -12.59 9.47
C ILE A 179 -16.33 -11.58 8.32
N SER A 180 -17.26 -10.64 8.27
CA SER A 180 -17.24 -9.53 7.30
C SER A 180 -17.11 -8.20 8.03
N ILE A 181 -16.23 -7.33 7.54
CA ILE A 181 -16.02 -5.98 8.05
C ILE A 181 -16.54 -5.01 7.00
N ALA A 182 -17.54 -4.20 7.33
CA ALA A 182 -18.11 -3.22 6.40
C ALA A 182 -17.05 -2.27 5.80
N PRO A 183 -17.26 -1.74 4.58
CA PRO A 183 -16.37 -0.75 3.97
C PRO A 183 -16.15 0.49 4.85
N ARG A 184 -14.97 1.09 4.72
CA ARG A 184 -14.53 2.28 5.48
C ARG A 184 -14.57 2.07 7.01
N SER A 185 -14.47 0.83 7.47
CA SER A 185 -14.36 0.53 8.90
C SER A 185 -13.01 0.95 9.46
N PHE A 186 -13.00 1.34 10.73
CA PHE A 186 -11.79 1.65 11.48
C PHE A 186 -11.64 0.71 12.68
N ILE A 187 -10.82 -0.32 12.52
CA ILE A 187 -10.48 -1.24 13.60
C ILE A 187 -9.29 -0.68 14.35
N LYS A 188 -9.46 -0.43 15.64
CA LYS A 188 -8.39 0.08 16.51
C LYS A 188 -7.28 -0.96 16.68
N ALA A 189 -6.07 -0.48 16.96
CA ALA A 189 -4.94 -1.34 17.31
C ALA A 189 -5.25 -2.21 18.54
N ASN A 190 -4.63 -3.38 18.62
CA ASN A 190 -4.79 -4.37 19.70
C ASN A 190 -6.23 -4.83 19.94
N ARG A 191 -7.10 -4.79 18.92
CA ARG A 191 -8.50 -5.20 19.06
C ARG A 191 -8.75 -6.58 18.48
N ALA A 192 -9.41 -7.44 19.26
CA ALA A 192 -10.04 -8.64 18.74
C ALA A 192 -11.45 -8.33 18.17
N VAL A 193 -11.70 -8.74 16.93
CA VAL A 193 -12.98 -8.57 16.24
C VAL A 193 -13.67 -9.93 16.14
N GLY A 194 -14.62 -10.18 17.05
CA GLY A 194 -15.24 -11.50 17.21
C GLY A 194 -16.51 -11.74 16.38
N LYS A 195 -17.01 -10.72 15.67
CA LYS A 195 -18.23 -10.79 14.85
C LYS A 195 -18.14 -9.78 13.70
N SER A 196 -18.96 -9.99 12.67
CA SER A 196 -19.09 -9.03 11.57
C SER A 196 -19.50 -7.65 12.07
N LEU A 197 -19.01 -6.61 11.38
CA LEU A 197 -19.21 -5.20 11.69
C LEU A 197 -19.87 -4.47 10.52
#